data_AF-A0A7X3L3Y9-F1
#
_entry.id   AF-A0A7X3L3Y9-F1
#
_cell.length_a   1.000
_cell.length_b   1.000
_cell.length_c   1.000
_cell.angle_alpha   90.00
_cell.angle_beta   90.00
_cell.angle_gamma   90.00
#
_symmetry.space_group_name_H-M   'P 1'
#
loop_
_entity.id
_entity.type
_entity.pdbx_description
1 polymer ?
#
loop_
_entity_poly.entity_id
_entity_poly.type
_entity_poly.pdbx_seq_one_letter_code
_entity_poly.pdbx_strand_id
1 'polypeptide(L)'
;TAFAMRGSNDRRFKVFNRGRAAARNVRIEFVDGNSILVESQVRSTFPLERLEPQCGVDLIATAHLGLAERKFQVKISWEDETGPQEKIEWPTL
;
A
#
# COMPACT_ATOMS: atom_id res chain seq x y z
N THR A 1 -2.10 -6.57 14.01
CA THR A 1 -2.50 -5.46 13.10
C THR A 1 -2.95 -6.02 11.76
N ALA A 2 -3.56 -5.21 10.87
CA ALA A 2 -3.99 -5.69 9.55
C ALA A 2 -3.96 -4.56 8.51
N PHE A 3 -3.42 -4.83 7.33
CA PHE A 3 -3.40 -3.89 6.21
C PHE A 3 -4.36 -4.28 5.10
N ALA A 4 -4.82 -3.28 4.37
CA ALA A 4 -5.53 -3.42 3.11
C ALA A 4 -5.09 -2.31 2.14
N MET A 5 -5.16 -2.61 0.84
CA MET A 5 -4.98 -1.65 -0.22
C MET A 5 -6.24 -1.62 -1.08
N ARG A 6 -6.77 -0.44 -1.37
CA ARG A 6 -8.00 -0.29 -2.17
C ARG A 6 -7.86 0.85 -3.17
N GLY A 7 -8.36 0.63 -4.40
CA GLY A 7 -8.63 1.72 -5.32
C GLY A 7 -9.62 2.73 -4.76
N SER A 8 -9.39 3.99 -5.04
CA SER A 8 -10.30 5.10 -4.82
C SER A 8 -10.56 5.79 -6.16
N ASN A 9 -11.69 6.50 -6.25
CA ASN A 9 -11.98 7.34 -7.41
C ASN A 9 -10.79 8.28 -7.69
N ASP A 10 -10.62 8.66 -8.97
CA ASP A 10 -9.53 9.56 -9.42
C ASP A 10 -8.13 8.92 -9.54
N ARG A 11 -8.05 7.60 -9.83
CA ARG A 11 -6.77 6.88 -10.06
C ARG A 11 -5.84 6.93 -8.84
N ARG A 12 -6.40 6.71 -7.65
CA ARG A 12 -5.62 6.65 -6.41
C ARG A 12 -5.77 5.30 -5.75
N PHE A 13 -4.73 4.85 -5.07
CA PHE A 13 -4.77 3.69 -4.20
C PHE A 13 -4.50 4.13 -2.78
N LYS A 14 -5.36 3.70 -1.86
CA LYS A 14 -5.17 3.95 -0.43
C LYS A 14 -4.57 2.72 0.23
N VAL A 15 -3.44 2.91 0.89
CA VAL A 15 -2.84 1.92 1.79
C VAL A 15 -3.23 2.30 3.20
N PHE A 16 -3.96 1.43 3.90
CA PHE A 16 -4.47 1.77 5.23
C PHE A 16 -4.36 0.62 6.23
N ASN A 17 -4.12 1.01 7.48
CA ASN A 17 -4.12 0.11 8.61
C ASN A 17 -5.56 -0.11 9.07
N ARG A 18 -6.16 -1.23 8.68
CA ARG A 18 -7.49 -1.67 9.13
C ARG A 18 -7.45 -2.33 10.52
N GLY A 19 -6.26 -2.56 11.06
CA GLY A 19 -6.07 -3.12 12.39
C GLY A 19 -6.49 -2.17 13.51
N ARG A 20 -6.39 -2.68 14.74
CA ARG A 20 -6.65 -1.94 15.99
C ARG A 20 -5.40 -1.39 16.67
N ALA A 21 -4.22 -1.78 16.21
CA ALA A 21 -2.93 -1.36 16.76
C ALA A 21 -2.14 -0.53 15.75
N ALA A 22 -1.25 0.33 16.22
CA ALA A 22 -0.40 1.14 15.36
C ALA A 22 0.64 0.25 14.66
N ALA A 23 0.87 0.51 13.38
CA ALA A 23 1.91 -0.16 12.60
C ALA A 23 3.14 0.74 12.51
N ARG A 24 4.33 0.14 12.49
CA ARG A 24 5.63 0.82 12.40
C ARG A 24 6.43 0.28 11.24
N ASN A 25 7.38 1.08 10.73
CA ASN A 25 8.29 0.71 9.65
C ASN A 25 7.54 0.07 8.45
N VAL A 26 6.42 0.68 8.07
CA VAL A 26 5.55 0.15 7.02
C VAL A 26 6.26 0.31 5.67
N ARG A 27 6.33 -0.77 4.91
CA ARG A 27 6.98 -0.86 3.60
C ARG A 27 6.03 -1.48 2.60
N ILE A 28 6.17 -1.08 1.34
CA ILE A 28 5.46 -1.69 0.22
C ILE A 28 6.45 -2.13 -0.84
N GLU A 29 6.25 -3.34 -1.36
CA GLU A 29 7.06 -3.95 -2.40
C GLU A 29 6.13 -4.52 -3.48
N PHE A 30 6.47 -4.32 -4.75
CA PHE A 30 5.68 -4.82 -5.88
C PHE A 30 6.28 -6.13 -6.35
N VAL A 31 5.51 -7.22 -6.30
CA VAL A 31 6.03 -8.57 -6.59
C VAL A 31 6.30 -8.75 -8.08
N ASP A 32 5.41 -8.26 -8.94
CA ASP A 32 5.54 -8.29 -10.41
C ASP A 32 6.10 -6.97 -10.98
N GLY A 33 6.72 -6.14 -10.14
CA GLY A 33 7.20 -4.82 -10.49
C GLY A 33 6.13 -3.72 -10.43
N ASN A 34 6.59 -2.48 -10.28
CA ASN A 34 5.70 -1.32 -10.18
C ASN A 34 5.43 -0.72 -11.56
N SER A 35 4.27 -1.02 -12.16
CA SER A 35 3.82 -0.37 -13.40
C SER A 35 2.58 0.51 -13.18
N ILE A 36 2.11 0.64 -11.94
CA ILE A 36 0.77 1.16 -11.63
C ILE A 36 0.84 2.38 -10.72
N LEU A 37 1.73 2.41 -9.75
CA LEU A 37 1.86 3.52 -8.82
C LEU A 37 3.03 4.43 -9.24
N VAL A 38 2.88 5.72 -8.99
CA VAL A 38 3.94 6.71 -9.24
C VAL A 38 5.13 6.38 -8.32
N GLU A 39 6.19 5.83 -8.92
CA GLU A 39 7.33 5.27 -8.17
C GLU A 39 8.05 6.31 -7.31
N SER A 40 8.15 7.56 -7.78
CA SER A 40 8.74 8.66 -7.01
C SER A 40 7.95 8.96 -5.74
N GLN A 41 6.61 8.90 -5.80
CA GLN A 41 5.77 9.10 -4.62
C GLN A 41 5.91 7.93 -3.65
N VAL A 42 5.95 6.69 -4.15
CA VAL A 42 6.15 5.50 -3.32
C VAL A 42 7.48 5.59 -2.57
N ARG A 43 8.58 5.89 -3.27
CA ARG A 43 9.92 6.04 -2.68
C ARG A 43 10.02 7.20 -1.68
N SER A 44 9.24 8.26 -1.88
CA SER A 44 9.19 9.40 -0.96
C SER A 44 8.30 9.14 0.26
N THR A 45 7.30 8.27 0.14
CA THR A 45 6.34 7.97 1.21
C THR A 45 6.80 6.83 2.09
N PHE A 46 7.39 5.80 1.50
CA PHE A 46 7.79 4.58 2.19
C PHE A 46 9.32 4.47 2.28
N PRO A 47 9.87 3.99 3.41
CA PRO A 47 9.15 3.42 4.56
C PRO A 47 8.46 4.48 5.43
N LEU A 48 7.22 4.20 5.86
CA LEU A 48 6.52 5.02 6.84
C LEU A 48 6.93 4.60 8.25
N GLU A 49 7.40 5.56 9.05
CA GLU A 49 7.82 5.29 10.42
C GLU A 49 6.69 4.73 11.28
N ARG A 50 5.48 5.31 11.12
CA ARG A 50 4.31 4.94 11.92
C ARG A 50 3.00 5.22 11.18
N LEU A 51 2.05 4.31 11.29
CA LEU A 51 0.69 4.45 10.77
C LEU A 51 -0.34 4.02 11.82
N GLU A 52 -1.14 5.00 12.26
CA GLU A 52 -2.17 4.79 13.30
C GLU A 52 -3.31 3.86 12.84
N PRO A 53 -4.02 3.23 13.78
CA PRO A 53 -5.21 2.43 13.48
C PRO A 53 -6.25 3.24 12.69
N GLN A 54 -6.88 2.60 11.69
CA GLN A 54 -7.88 3.20 10.81
C GLN A 54 -7.39 4.38 9.94
N CYS A 55 -6.10 4.70 9.99
CA CYS A 55 -5.47 5.70 9.13
C CYS A 55 -4.82 5.05 7.89
N GLY A 56 -4.56 5.87 6.87
CA GLY A 56 -3.92 5.42 5.64
C GLY A 56 -3.35 6.58 4.82
N VAL A 57 -2.62 6.22 3.78
CA VAL A 57 -1.97 7.14 2.85
C VAL A 57 -2.45 6.86 1.43
N ASP A 58 -2.72 7.93 0.69
CA ASP A 58 -3.14 7.86 -0.70
C ASP A 58 -1.94 7.95 -1.65
N LEU A 59 -1.87 6.99 -2.57
CA LEU A 59 -0.86 6.86 -3.62
C LEU A 59 -1.51 7.12 -4.98
N ILE A 60 -0.80 7.83 -5.85
CA ILE A 60 -1.26 8.19 -7.17
C ILE A 60 -0.92 7.04 -8.11
N ALA A 61 -1.90 6.62 -8.91
CA ALA A 61 -1.68 5.67 -9.99
C ALA A 61 -1.21 6.41 -11.27
N THR A 62 -0.25 5.83 -11.98
CA THR A 62 0.24 6.37 -13.25
C THR A 62 -0.85 6.31 -14.30
N ALA A 63 -1.06 7.43 -15.01
CA ALA A 63 -2.08 7.59 -16.04
C ALA A 63 -1.78 6.84 -17.36
N HIS A 64 -0.65 6.14 -17.46
CA HIS A 64 -0.23 5.49 -18.70
C HIS A 64 -1.13 4.28 -19.03
N LEU A 65 -2.08 4.54 -19.94
CA LEU A 65 -2.68 3.64 -20.94
C LEU A 65 -3.06 2.23 -20.45
N GLY A 66 -4.36 2.04 -20.12
CA GLY A 66 -5.01 0.72 -20.15
C GLY A 66 -4.97 -0.11 -18.85
N LEU A 67 -4.55 0.48 -17.73
CA LEU A 67 -4.35 -0.22 -16.45
C LEU A 67 -5.62 -0.64 -15.70
N ALA A 68 -6.82 -0.36 -16.21
CA ALA A 68 -8.09 -0.71 -15.57
C ALA A 68 -8.27 -2.23 -15.33
N GLU A 69 -7.49 -3.09 -16.01
CA GLU A 69 -7.64 -4.55 -15.95
C GLU A 69 -6.42 -5.31 -15.40
N ARG A 70 -5.30 -4.63 -15.07
CA ARG A 70 -4.11 -5.35 -14.56
C ARG A 70 -4.21 -5.56 -13.06
N LYS A 71 -4.48 -6.81 -12.68
CA LYS A 71 -4.21 -7.32 -11.33
C LYS A 71 -2.71 -7.18 -11.07
N PHE A 72 -2.35 -6.56 -9.96
CA PHE A 72 -0.98 -6.46 -9.48
C PHE A 72 -0.94 -6.93 -8.04
N GLN A 73 0.22 -7.46 -7.66
CA GLN A 73 0.43 -7.98 -6.32
C GLN A 73 1.36 -7.05 -5.56
N VAL A 74 0.89 -6.57 -4.40
CA VAL A 74 1.69 -5.74 -3.49
C VAL A 74 1.91 -6.49 -2.19
N LYS A 75 3.17 -6.62 -1.82
CA LYS A 75 3.58 -7.07 -0.49
C LYS A 75 3.68 -5.84 0.42
N ILE A 76 2.96 -5.86 1.52
CA ILE A 76 3.01 -4.85 2.57
C ILE A 76 3.68 -5.51 3.77
N SER A 77 4.73 -4.91 4.28
CA SER A 77 5.49 -5.39 5.44
C SER A 77 5.49 -4.31 6.52
N TRP A 78 5.27 -4.68 7.78
CA TRP A 78 5.22 -3.72 8.88
C TRP A 78 5.52 -4.41 10.21
N GLU A 79 5.74 -3.63 11.26
CA GLU A 79 5.98 -4.13 12.62
C GLU A 79 4.89 -3.61 13.56
N ASP A 80 4.41 -4.47 14.46
CA ASP A 80 3.53 -4.07 15.56
C ASP A 80 4.04 -4.60 16.90
N GLU A 81 3.23 -4.49 17.96
CA GLU A 81 3.58 -4.97 19.31
C GLU A 81 3.84 -6.48 19.39
N THR A 82 3.37 -7.26 18.41
CA THR A 82 3.57 -8.71 18.31
C THR A 82 4.80 -9.09 17.48
N GLY A 83 5.45 -8.10 16.85
CA GLY A 83 6.64 -8.29 16.02
C GLY A 83 6.41 -7.98 14.53
N PRO A 84 7.31 -8.44 13.65
CA PRO A 84 7.23 -8.21 12.21
C PRO A 84 6.08 -9.02 11.60
N GLN A 85 5.37 -8.38 10.69
CA GLN A 85 4.22 -8.91 9.97
C GLN A 85 4.36 -8.59 8.49
N GLU A 86 3.82 -9.46 7.65
CA GLU A 86 3.77 -9.23 6.21
C GLU A 86 2.44 -9.72 5.64
N LYS A 87 1.99 -9.08 4.57
CA LYS A 87 0.78 -9.46 3.86
C LYS A 87 0.90 -9.16 2.38
N ILE A 88 0.44 -10.09 1.57
CA ILE A 88 0.31 -9.93 0.14
C ILE A 88 -1.14 -9.56 -0.17
N GLU A 89 -1.33 -8.49 -0.92
CA GLU A 89 -2.63 -7.98 -1.35
C GLU A 89 -2.73 -7.92 -2.87
N TRP A 90 -3.95 -8.12 -3.35
CA TRP A 90 -4.35 -7.97 -4.75
C TRP A 90 -5.33 -6.79 -4.84
N PRO A 91 -4.83 -5.56 -4.99
CA PRO A 91 -5.68 -4.39 -4.95
C PRO A 91 -6.59 -4.39 -6.17
N THR A 92 -7.89 -4.37 -5.93
CA THR A 92 -8.88 -4.06 -6.96
C THR A 92 -9.16 -2.55 -6.99
N LEU A 93 -9.32 -2.01 -8.20
CA LEU A 93 -9.77 -0.64 -8.44
C LEU A 93 -11.25 -0.49 -8.06
#